data_AF-A0A0A0BTH7-F1
#
_entry.id   AF-A0A0A0BTH7-F1
#
_cell.length_a   1.000
_cell.length_b   1.000
_cell.length_c   1.000
_cell.angle_alpha   90.00
_cell.angle_beta   90.00
_cell.angle_gamma   90.00
#
_symmetry.space_group_name_H-M   'P 1'
#
loop_
_entity.id
_entity.type
_entity.pdbx_description
1 polymer ?
#
loop_
_entity_poly.entity_id
_entity_poly.type
_entity_poly.pdbx_seq_one_letter_code
_entity_poly.pdbx_strand_id
1 'polypeptide(L)'
;MRLDPPEPDRALENLDQAAKELELIGSEVELARCEFETGRAYLLLGDADAAERRARAGLERLDEAATLDLCNGQLLLGDALSVRGAVEEAHAAYRWAADMLGMMSAGRESAAVWRALGDRLRAHGDVEAAAEAYERALSEAGIRATAAPALQNQTQGAGASQA
;
A
#
# COMPACT_ATOMS: atom_id res chain seq x y z
N MET A 1 -10.62 15.73 -18.94
CA MET A 1 -11.54 15.60 -17.81
C MET A 1 -10.98 16.45 -16.68
N ARG A 2 -11.75 17.42 -16.18
CA ARG A 2 -11.37 18.15 -14.97
C ARG A 2 -11.72 17.20 -13.82
N LEU A 3 -10.71 16.69 -13.11
CA LEU A 3 -10.95 15.93 -11.88
C LEU A 3 -11.53 16.95 -10.89
N ASP A 4 -12.69 16.64 -10.33
CA ASP A 4 -13.23 17.45 -9.25
C ASP A 4 -12.26 17.41 -8.06
N PRO A 5 -12.07 18.53 -7.35
CA PRO A 5 -11.17 18.56 -6.21
C PRO A 5 -11.66 17.59 -5.13
N PRO A 6 -10.76 17.00 -4.34
CA PRO A 6 -11.17 16.17 -3.21
C PRO A 6 -12.04 16.99 -2.24
N GLU A 7 -13.15 16.39 -1.78
CA GLU A 7 -14.09 16.98 -0.82
C GLU A 7 -14.04 16.20 0.53
N PRO A 8 -12.94 16.30 1.29
CA PRO A 8 -12.71 15.46 2.46
C PRO A 8 -13.74 15.66 3.58
N ASP A 9 -14.27 16.88 3.76
CA ASP A 9 -15.32 17.15 4.75
C ASP A 9 -16.60 16.36 4.45
N ARG A 10 -17.04 16.34 3.19
CA ARG A 10 -18.20 15.54 2.77
C ARG A 10 -17.91 14.04 2.82
N ALA A 11 -16.65 13.65 2.55
CA ALA A 11 -16.25 12.26 2.73
C ALA A 11 -16.42 11.84 4.20
N LEU A 12 -15.99 12.66 5.16
CA LEU A 12 -16.18 12.41 6.59
C LEU A 12 -17.67 12.30 6.98
N GLU A 13 -18.53 13.18 6.45
CA GLU A 13 -19.98 13.09 6.68
C GLU A 13 -20.56 11.76 6.19
N ASN A 14 -20.19 11.34 4.98
CA ASN A 14 -20.64 10.08 4.39
C ASN A 14 -20.09 8.86 5.15
N LEU A 15 -18.82 8.91 5.57
CA LEU A 15 -18.16 7.83 6.31
C LEU A 15 -18.74 7.69 7.72
N ASP A 16 -19.09 8.79 8.39
CA ASP A 16 -19.78 8.76 9.68
C ASP A 16 -21.16 8.10 9.57
N GLN A 17 -21.92 8.39 8.51
CA GLN A 17 -23.19 7.72 8.26
C GLN A 17 -23.00 6.23 7.95
N ALA A 18 -22.03 5.89 7.10
CA ALA A 18 -21.71 4.50 6.77
C ALA A 18 -21.26 3.71 7.99
N ALA A 19 -20.45 4.31 8.88
CA ALA A 19 -19.99 3.68 10.12
C ALA A 19 -21.17 3.29 11.02
N LYS A 20 -22.15 4.19 11.22
CA LYS A 20 -23.36 3.89 12.02
C LYS A 20 -24.18 2.74 11.46
N GLU A 21 -24.25 2.63 10.14
CA GLU A 21 -24.95 1.51 9.48
C GLU A 21 -24.16 0.21 9.64
N LEU A 22 -22.85 0.25 9.45
CA LEU A 22 -21.96 -0.91 9.61
C LEU A 22 -21.89 -1.39 11.07
N GLU A 23 -22.01 -0.51 12.07
CA GLU A 23 -22.08 -0.91 13.48
C GLU A 23 -23.29 -1.81 13.77
N LEU A 24 -24.35 -1.70 12.97
CA LEU A 24 -25.57 -2.50 13.15
C LEU A 24 -25.51 -3.85 12.42
N ILE A 25 -24.89 -3.91 11.25
CA ILE A 25 -24.98 -5.08 10.34
C ILE A 25 -23.68 -5.47 9.63
N GLY A 26 -22.62 -4.67 9.77
CA GLY A 26 -21.35 -4.83 9.06
C GLY A 26 -20.39 -5.80 9.73
N SER A 27 -19.41 -6.26 8.95
CA SER A 27 -18.28 -7.04 9.45
C SER A 27 -17.18 -6.17 10.05
N GLU A 28 -16.34 -6.74 10.91
CA GLU A 28 -15.15 -6.06 11.45
C GLU A 28 -14.20 -5.55 10.35
N VAL A 29 -14.11 -6.28 9.22
CA VAL A 29 -13.33 -5.88 8.06
C VAL A 29 -13.92 -4.63 7.39
N GLU A 30 -15.25 -4.55 7.25
CA GLU A 30 -15.91 -3.36 6.68
C GLU A 30 -15.79 -2.15 7.61
N LEU A 31 -15.91 -2.35 8.93
CA LEU A 31 -15.66 -1.31 9.93
C LEU A 31 -14.21 -0.82 9.86
N ALA A 32 -13.23 -1.73 9.78
CA ALA A 32 -11.82 -1.36 9.65
C ALA A 32 -11.55 -0.55 8.36
N ARG A 33 -12.14 -0.95 7.23
CA ARG A 33 -12.04 -0.19 5.98
C ARG A 33 -12.63 1.22 6.11
N CYS A 34 -13.78 1.34 6.76
CA CYS A 34 -14.40 2.64 7.03
C CYS A 34 -13.49 3.53 7.90
N GLU A 35 -12.86 2.97 8.93
CA GLU A 35 -11.86 3.67 9.74
C GLU A 35 -10.66 4.12 8.91
N PHE A 36 -10.15 3.27 8.02
CA PHE A 36 -9.02 3.63 7.16
C PHE A 36 -9.35 4.77 6.18
N GLU A 37 -10.52 4.73 5.53
CA GLU A 37 -10.96 5.81 4.65
C GLU A 37 -11.19 7.11 5.43
N THR A 38 -11.71 7.01 6.66
CA THR A 38 -11.83 8.16 7.57
C THR A 38 -10.46 8.75 7.90
N GLY A 39 -9.47 7.91 8.17
CA GLY A 39 -8.09 8.37 8.39
C GLY A 39 -7.46 9.02 7.16
N ARG A 40 -7.72 8.51 5.95
CA ARG A 40 -7.28 9.14 4.70
C ARG A 40 -7.89 10.53 4.51
N ALA A 41 -9.18 10.68 4.82
CA ALA A 41 -9.84 11.98 4.78
C ALA A 41 -9.20 12.98 5.77
N TYR A 42 -8.84 12.54 6.98
CA TYR A 42 -8.10 13.37 7.93
C TYR A 42 -6.71 13.77 7.45
N LEU A 43 -5.98 12.90 6.76
CA LEU A 43 -4.70 13.29 6.13
C LEU A 43 -4.87 14.39 5.09
N LEU A 44 -5.93 14.32 4.28
CA LEU A 44 -6.25 15.38 3.29
C LEU A 44 -6.57 16.72 3.96
N LEU A 45 -7.12 16.69 5.17
CA LEU A 45 -7.39 17.87 6.00
C LEU A 45 -6.17 18.34 6.82
N GLY A 46 -5.05 17.60 6.79
CA GLY A 46 -3.85 17.89 7.55
C GLY A 46 -3.91 17.48 9.02
N ASP A 47 -4.92 16.72 9.45
CA ASP A 47 -5.02 16.19 10.82
C ASP A 47 -4.40 14.79 10.91
N ALA A 48 -3.07 14.75 10.95
CA ALA A 48 -2.33 13.49 11.03
C ALA A 48 -2.56 12.74 12.35
N ASP A 49 -2.85 13.45 13.45
CA ASP A 49 -3.16 12.82 14.74
C ASP A 49 -4.49 12.06 14.67
N ALA A 50 -5.52 12.64 14.03
CA ALA A 50 -6.78 11.94 13.79
C ALA A 50 -6.61 10.77 12.82
N ALA A 51 -5.83 10.94 11.77
CA ALA A 51 -5.52 9.86 10.84
C ALA A 51 -4.86 8.65 11.53
N GLU A 52 -3.87 8.89 12.40
CA GLU A 52 -3.23 7.83 13.16
C GLU A 52 -4.21 7.10 14.08
N ARG A 53 -5.05 7.83 14.82
CA ARG A 53 -6.06 7.21 15.70
C ARG A 53 -6.98 6.28 14.93
N ARG A 54 -7.43 6.71 13.76
CA ARG A 54 -8.30 5.93 12.86
C ARG A 54 -7.59 4.70 12.29
N ALA A 55 -6.33 4.85 11.88
CA ALA A 55 -5.52 3.73 11.42
C ALA A 55 -5.37 2.65 12.51
N ARG A 56 -5.04 3.05 13.74
CA ARG A 56 -4.92 2.11 14.88
C ARG A 56 -6.25 1.43 15.21
N ALA A 57 -7.33 2.21 15.28
CA ALA A 57 -8.67 1.67 15.56
C ALA A 57 -9.14 0.66 14.50
N GLY A 58 -8.82 0.88 13.22
CA GLY A 58 -9.12 -0.09 12.17
C GLY A 58 -8.24 -1.34 12.27
N LEU A 59 -6.95 -1.19 12.57
CA LEU A 59 -6.02 -2.32 12.73
C LEU A 59 -6.40 -3.23 13.92
N GLU A 60 -6.92 -2.66 15.02
CA GLU A 60 -7.38 -3.41 16.19
C GLU A 60 -8.59 -4.32 15.92
N ARG A 61 -9.33 -4.07 14.83
CA ARG A 61 -10.50 -4.85 14.43
C ARG A 61 -10.16 -6.06 13.54
N LEU A 62 -8.98 -6.05 12.93
CA LEU A 62 -8.61 -7.05 11.92
C LEU A 62 -7.91 -8.25 12.56
N ASP A 63 -8.19 -9.42 12.02
CA ASP A 63 -7.43 -10.64 12.28
C ASP A 63 -6.35 -10.86 11.19
N GLU A 64 -5.50 -11.87 11.40
CA GLU A 64 -4.41 -12.21 10.47
C GLU A 64 -4.91 -12.65 9.08
N ALA A 65 -6.17 -13.09 8.96
CA ALA A 65 -6.75 -13.54 7.70
C ALA A 65 -7.09 -12.35 6.76
N ALA A 66 -7.32 -11.16 7.31
CA ALA A 66 -7.59 -9.93 6.55
C ALA A 66 -6.31 -9.21 6.09
N THR A 67 -5.34 -9.95 5.54
CA THR A 67 -3.98 -9.45 5.37
C THR A 67 -3.84 -8.22 4.45
N LEU A 68 -4.62 -8.14 3.36
CA LEU A 68 -4.61 -6.95 2.50
C LEU A 68 -5.12 -5.70 3.22
N ASP A 69 -6.15 -5.85 4.06
CA ASP A 69 -6.68 -4.77 4.88
C ASP A 69 -5.68 -4.35 5.97
N LEU A 70 -5.01 -5.32 6.60
CA LEU A 70 -3.90 -5.04 7.52
C LEU A 70 -2.79 -4.24 6.84
N CYS A 71 -2.39 -4.61 5.62
CA CYS A 71 -1.39 -3.87 4.86
C CYS A 71 -1.86 -2.45 4.56
N ASN A 72 -3.12 -2.26 4.12
CA ASN A 72 -3.68 -0.94 3.89
C ASN A 72 -3.70 -0.06 5.15
N GLY A 73 -4.09 -0.63 6.30
CA GLY A 73 -4.06 0.05 7.59
C GLY A 73 -2.66 0.46 8.01
N GLN A 74 -1.66 -0.40 7.79
CA GLN A 74 -0.25 -0.11 8.08
C GLN A 74 0.34 0.96 7.16
N LEU A 75 -0.03 0.97 5.88
CA LEU A 75 0.34 2.06 4.97
C LEU A 75 -0.25 3.40 5.42
N LEU A 76 -1.51 3.42 5.85
CA LEU A 76 -2.15 4.62 6.40
C LEU A 76 -1.50 5.08 7.71
N LEU A 77 -1.18 4.15 8.61
CA LEU A 77 -0.46 4.45 9.85
C LEU A 77 0.90 5.06 9.54
N GLY A 78 1.64 4.49 8.60
CA GLY A 78 2.92 5.03 8.14
C GLY A 78 2.78 6.43 7.55
N ASP A 79 1.74 6.69 6.76
CA ASP A 79 1.48 8.03 6.20
C ASP A 79 1.27 9.06 7.33
N ALA A 80 0.45 8.72 8.33
CA ALA A 80 0.18 9.59 9.46
C ALA A 80 1.45 9.87 10.28
N LEU A 81 2.21 8.83 10.60
CA LEU A 81 3.49 8.95 11.32
C LEU A 81 4.50 9.79 10.54
N SER A 82 4.58 9.60 9.21
CA SER A 82 5.44 10.39 8.34
C SER A 82 5.10 11.87 8.39
N VAL A 83 3.82 12.24 8.27
CA VAL A 83 3.37 13.65 8.33
C VAL A 83 3.69 14.26 9.70
N ARG A 84 3.64 13.46 10.77
CA ARG A 84 4.03 13.88 12.13
C ARG A 84 5.55 14.00 12.34
N GLY A 85 6.37 13.60 11.37
CA GLY A 85 7.82 13.59 11.47
C GLY A 85 8.40 12.36 12.18
N ALA A 86 7.58 11.36 12.51
CA ALA A 86 7.99 10.09 13.08
C ALA A 86 8.49 9.12 11.99
N VAL A 87 9.55 9.53 11.29
CA VAL A 87 10.02 8.89 10.05
C VAL A 87 10.39 7.42 10.26
N GLU A 88 11.14 7.09 11.32
CA GLU A 88 11.54 5.69 11.59
C GLU A 88 10.35 4.76 11.81
N GLU A 89 9.32 5.24 12.51
CA GLU A 89 8.10 4.48 12.80
C GLU A 89 7.25 4.32 11.52
N ALA A 90 7.24 5.33 10.65
CA ALA A 90 6.63 5.22 9.33
C ALA A 90 7.33 4.16 8.47
N HIS A 91 8.66 4.17 8.43
CA HIS A 91 9.43 3.14 7.74
C HIS A 91 9.18 1.74 8.29
N ALA A 92 9.05 1.59 9.61
CA ALA A 92 8.72 0.30 10.22
C ALA A 92 7.35 -0.21 9.74
N ALA A 93 6.34 0.65 9.67
CA ALA A 93 5.02 0.31 9.16
C ALA A 93 5.05 -0.09 7.68
N TYR A 94 5.78 0.65 6.85
CA TYR A 94 5.95 0.33 5.42
C TYR A 94 6.68 -0.99 5.20
N ARG A 95 7.74 -1.26 5.95
CA ARG A 95 8.48 -2.52 5.89
C ARG A 95 7.61 -3.71 6.31
N TRP A 96 6.83 -3.55 7.37
CA TRP A 96 5.87 -4.57 7.78
C TRP A 96 4.89 -4.90 6.66
N ALA A 97 4.33 -3.88 5.99
CA ALA A 97 3.43 -4.10 4.87
C ALA A 97 4.13 -4.80 3.70
N ALA A 98 5.39 -4.45 3.40
CA ALA A 98 6.20 -5.11 2.38
C ALA A 98 6.40 -6.60 2.69
N ASP A 99 6.80 -6.93 3.92
CA ASP A 99 7.06 -8.30 4.36
C ASP A 99 5.79 -9.15 4.27
N MET A 100 4.65 -8.61 4.73
CA MET A 100 3.37 -9.30 4.68
C MET A 100 2.88 -9.53 3.25
N LEU A 101 2.96 -8.53 2.39
CA LEU A 101 2.63 -8.68 0.98
C LEU A 101 3.55 -9.67 0.27
N GLY A 102 4.83 -9.75 0.66
CA GLY A 102 5.80 -10.69 0.08
C GLY A 102 5.49 -12.15 0.38
N MET A 103 4.87 -12.41 1.53
CA MET A 103 4.44 -13.76 1.93
C MET A 103 3.17 -14.22 1.20
N MET A 104 2.43 -13.29 0.58
CA MET A 104 1.19 -13.59 -0.12
C MET A 104 1.34 -13.43 -1.64
N SER A 105 0.81 -14.37 -2.40
CA SER A 105 0.45 -14.08 -3.80
C SER A 105 -1.04 -13.79 -3.85
N ALA A 106 -1.39 -12.51 -3.83
CA ALA A 106 -2.78 -12.03 -3.84
C ALA A 106 -3.22 -11.47 -5.21
N GLY A 107 -2.40 -11.64 -6.25
CA GLY A 107 -2.74 -11.28 -7.63
C GLY A 107 -3.06 -9.79 -7.77
N ARG A 108 -4.01 -9.45 -8.62
CA ARG A 108 -4.27 -8.05 -9.00
C ARG A 108 -4.64 -7.14 -7.82
N GLU A 109 -5.19 -7.67 -6.74
CA GLU A 109 -5.59 -6.89 -5.57
C GLU A 109 -4.37 -6.35 -4.79
N SER A 110 -3.29 -7.12 -4.69
CA SER A 110 -2.05 -6.67 -4.04
C SER A 110 -1.26 -5.69 -4.91
N ALA A 111 -1.45 -5.69 -6.23
CA ALA A 111 -0.73 -4.81 -7.15
C ALA A 111 -0.89 -3.32 -6.80
N ALA A 112 -2.11 -2.90 -6.42
CA ALA A 112 -2.37 -1.53 -6.01
C ALA A 112 -1.67 -1.19 -4.68
N VAL A 113 -1.65 -2.13 -3.73
CA VAL A 113 -0.99 -1.96 -2.42
C VAL A 113 0.53 -1.87 -2.59
N TRP A 114 1.12 -2.76 -3.39
CA TRP A 114 2.54 -2.70 -3.75
C TRP A 114 2.92 -1.38 -4.42
N ARG A 115 2.08 -0.90 -5.36
CA ARG A 115 2.33 0.39 -6.02
C ARG A 115 2.27 1.55 -5.03
N ALA A 116 1.30 1.54 -4.12
CA ALA A 116 1.13 2.54 -3.08
C ALA A 116 2.32 2.54 -2.10
N LEU A 117 2.82 1.36 -1.71
CA LEU A 117 4.02 1.20 -0.89
C LEU A 117 5.25 1.81 -1.57
N GLY A 118 5.48 1.51 -2.86
CA GLY A 118 6.64 2.06 -3.57
C GLY A 118 6.61 3.58 -3.70
N ASP A 119 5.43 4.22 -3.80
CA ASP A 119 5.34 5.69 -3.73
C ASP A 119 5.85 6.25 -2.41
N ARG A 120 5.49 5.60 -1.30
CA ARG A 120 5.90 6.00 0.05
C ARG A 120 7.41 5.81 0.21
N LEU A 121 7.92 4.62 -0.10
CA LEU A 121 9.37 4.33 -0.03
C LEU A 121 10.19 5.32 -0.86
N ARG A 122 9.74 5.63 -2.07
CA ARG A 122 10.39 6.64 -2.93
C ARG A 122 10.35 8.03 -2.33
N ALA A 123 9.22 8.45 -1.76
CA ALA A 123 9.10 9.76 -1.10
C ALA A 123 10.03 9.90 0.10
N HIS A 124 10.38 8.78 0.74
CA HIS A 124 11.33 8.72 1.85
C HIS A 124 12.78 8.43 1.44
N GLY A 125 13.07 8.35 0.12
CA GLY A 125 14.44 8.16 -0.38
C GLY A 125 14.94 6.72 -0.40
N ASP A 126 14.11 5.73 -0.05
CA ASP A 126 14.43 4.31 -0.18
C ASP A 126 14.15 3.85 -1.62
N VAL A 127 15.05 4.24 -2.51
CA VAL A 127 14.89 4.07 -3.97
C VAL A 127 14.93 2.60 -4.35
N GLU A 128 15.82 1.82 -3.73
CA GLU A 128 15.96 0.39 -3.97
C GLU A 128 14.69 -0.37 -3.56
N ALA A 129 14.16 -0.16 -2.35
CA ALA A 129 12.94 -0.82 -1.92
C ALA A 129 11.71 -0.34 -2.71
N ALA A 130 11.68 0.94 -3.12
CA ALA A 130 10.63 1.43 -4.00
C ALA A 130 10.62 0.75 -5.37
N ALA A 131 11.81 0.53 -5.97
CA ALA A 131 11.93 -0.17 -7.24
C ALA A 131 11.43 -1.62 -7.13
N GLU A 132 11.81 -2.33 -6.06
CA GLU A 132 11.30 -3.68 -5.80
C GLU A 132 9.78 -3.69 -5.65
N ALA A 133 9.21 -2.77 -4.85
CA ALA A 133 7.76 -2.67 -4.67
C ALA A 133 7.02 -2.40 -6.00
N TYR A 134 7.59 -1.59 -6.89
CA TYR A 134 7.02 -1.36 -8.22
C TYR A 134 7.12 -2.58 -9.13
N GLU A 135 8.23 -3.32 -9.12
CA GLU A 135 8.36 -4.56 -9.88
C GLU A 135 7.35 -5.61 -9.40
N ARG A 136 7.17 -5.76 -8.08
CA ARG A 136 6.13 -6.61 -7.49
C ARG A 136 4.74 -6.17 -7.93
N ALA A 137 4.44 -4.87 -7.90
CA ALA A 137 3.15 -4.35 -8.37
C ALA A 137 2.86 -4.73 -9.83
N LEU A 138 3.86 -4.63 -10.72
CA LEU A 138 3.72 -5.02 -12.13
C LEU A 138 3.50 -6.53 -12.28
N SER A 139 4.26 -7.34 -11.54
CA SER A 139 4.12 -8.80 -11.54
C SER A 139 2.72 -9.22 -11.09
N GLU A 140 2.23 -8.69 -9.98
CA GLU A 140 0.91 -8.98 -9.41
C GLU A 140 -0.23 -8.46 -10.32
N ALA A 141 0.00 -7.38 -11.08
CA ALA A 141 -0.91 -6.91 -12.12
C ALA A 141 -0.94 -7.83 -13.37
N GLY A 142 -0.04 -8.81 -13.46
CA GLY A 142 0.14 -9.69 -14.61
C GLY A 142 0.92 -9.04 -15.77
N ILE A 143 1.59 -7.91 -15.51
CA ILE A 143 2.43 -7.21 -16.48
C ILE A 143 3.82 -7.83 -16.40
N ARG A 144 4.16 -8.65 -17.40
CA ARG A 144 5.48 -9.28 -17.48
C ARG A 144 6.54 -8.23 -17.75
N ALA A 145 7.71 -8.43 -17.14
CA ALA A 145 8.91 -7.72 -17.54
C ALA A 145 9.08 -7.91 -19.06
N THR A 146 9.13 -6.78 -19.78
CA THR A 146 9.60 -6.81 -21.15
C THR A 146 11.08 -7.11 -21.04
N ALA A 147 11.49 -8.34 -21.35
CA ALA A 147 12.90 -8.62 -21.49
C ALA A 147 13.44 -7.59 -22.48
N ALA A 148 14.35 -6.71 -22.04
CA ALA A 148 15.34 -6.21 -22.97
C ALA A 148 15.92 -7.45 -23.66
N PRO A 149 16.13 -7.48 -24.98
CA PRO A 149 16.70 -8.64 -25.65
C PRO A 149 18.03 -8.93 -24.97
N ALA A 150 18.01 -9.88 -24.02
CA ALA A 150 19.19 -10.28 -23.30
C ALA A 150 20.11 -10.86 -24.35
N LEU A 151 21.36 -10.42 -24.32
CA LEU A 151 22.46 -10.86 -25.14
C LEU A 151 22.56 -12.40 -25.13
N GLN A 152 21.75 -13.07 -25.95
CA GLN A 152 21.81 -14.51 -26.22
C GLN A 152 23.07 -14.88 -27.02
N ASN A 153 23.91 -13.89 -27.36
CA ASN A 153 25.09 -14.04 -28.20
C ASN A 153 26.43 -14.01 -27.45
N GLN A 154 26.54 -14.63 -26.26
CA GLN A 154 27.87 -14.83 -25.65
C GLN A 154 28.19 -16.26 -25.19
N THR A 155 27.35 -17.27 -25.47
CA THR A 155 27.68 -18.67 -25.14
C THR A 155 27.73 -19.64 -26.32
N GLN A 156 27.56 -19.20 -27.57
CA GLN A 156 27.69 -20.09 -28.75
C GLN A 156 28.96 -19.86 -29.61
N GLY A 157 29.89 -18.99 -29.20
CA GLY A 157 31.07 -18.63 -30.00
C GLY A 157 32.42 -19.24 -29.60
N ALA A 158 32.53 -19.96 -28.48
CA ALA A 158 33.83 -20.37 -27.92
C ALA A 158 34.09 -21.89 -27.94
N GLY A 159 33.54 -22.60 -28.93
CA GLY A 159 33.70 -24.06 -29.07
C GLY A 159 34.19 -24.55 -30.44
N ALA A 160 34.70 -23.66 -31.30
CA ALA A 160 35.23 -24.04 -32.62
C ALA A 160 36.72 -23.69 -32.75
N SER A 161 37.57 -24.49 -32.11
CA SER A 161 39.03 -24.61 -32.31
C SER A 161 39.46 -25.73 -31.36
N GLN A 162 40.14 -26.82 -31.72
CA GLN A 162 41.10 -27.15 -32.78
C GLN A 162 40.98 -28.69 -32.99
N ALA A 163 40.98 -29.18 -34.24
CA ALA A 163 42.14 -29.67 -35.00
C ALA A 163 42.94 -30.77 -34.26
#